data_AF-A0A920YGH9-F1
#
_entry.id   AF-A0A920YGH9-F1
#
_cell.length_a   1.000
_cell.length_b   1.000
_cell.length_c   1.000
_cell.angle_alpha   90.00
_cell.angle_beta   90.00
_cell.angle_gamma   90.00
#
_symmetry.space_group_name_H-M   'P 1'
#
loop_
_entity.id
_entity.type
_entity.pdbx_description
1 polymer ?
#
loop_
_entity_poly.entity_id
_entity_poly.type
_entity_poly.pdbx_seq_one_letter_code
_entity_poly.pdbx_strand_id
1 'polypeptide(L)'
;MVRFRSAILIAIILLAAPGAIALSAGHPASAGNPRPQTTSLSLTYGHPTGHPAGRPASAGNPRPQTTSLSLTYGHPAGRPASAGNPRPQTTSLSLTYDFAPPVVVPAGAYHRIALANLPTLGEPGQPALPYQSARILLPPGQDVAGVEVEPVGEAVWPGRVRPAPAQPQQPLCIPPTGDTTRSTEHPTTTYPPQYHQVFSTQTLGGYRILLLRLFPVRYEPATDRLTYARQLRVTVRLRPTIHEAALPPNPTVASRVRALVDNPSHLRSPISNPRPTGPLVDPDTPYDYIIITNEALSPTFQSLVDWRTSQGLAARIFTTEEIYAHYDGTRPDGGTDNPTRIRNFLIDAYTAWLTTPHPLRYVLLGGDVEIIPPRYVSVLAGIYSSDELICDNYYAGLDGTWDDDADGYYGEGDATGGGTGEAGEEADFYAELYVGRAPVSSAAQAANFINKIIAYESDPAAAYLDEGLMLGEQLDSRTYAGYSV
;
A
#
# COMPACT_ATOMS: atom_id res chain seq x y z
N MET A 1 16.15 3.67 36.97
CA MET A 1 14.93 4.13 37.65
C MET A 1 14.34 5.31 36.90
N VAL A 2 13.51 5.04 35.88
CA VAL A 2 12.66 6.03 35.20
C VAL A 2 11.35 5.29 34.94
N ARG A 3 10.30 5.66 35.67
CA ARG A 3 8.96 5.04 35.58
C ARG A 3 8.15 5.81 34.54
N PHE A 4 7.75 5.17 33.45
CA PHE A 4 6.69 5.67 32.57
C PHE A 4 5.36 5.09 33.03
N ARG A 5 4.40 5.98 33.33
CA ARG A 5 3.00 5.63 33.63
C ARG A 5 2.19 5.89 32.35
N SER A 6 1.68 4.84 31.73
CA SER A 6 0.68 4.94 30.67
C SER A 6 -0.70 4.67 31.26
N ALA A 7 -1.58 5.67 31.22
CA ALA A 7 -2.99 5.53 31.58
C ALA A 7 -3.80 5.29 30.31
N ILE A 8 -4.46 4.12 30.25
CA ILE A 8 -5.46 3.75 29.25
C ILE A 8 -6.81 4.26 29.75
N LEU A 9 -7.54 5.02 28.93
CA LEU A 9 -8.94 5.37 29.19
C LEU A 9 -9.82 4.77 28.10
N ILE A 10 -10.66 3.83 28.51
CA ILE A 10 -11.75 3.22 27.74
C ILE A 10 -12.95 4.19 27.77
N ALA A 11 -13.59 4.44 26.63
CA ALA A 11 -14.93 5.02 26.59
C ALA A 11 -15.76 4.42 25.45
N ILE A 12 -16.78 3.66 25.86
CA ILE A 12 -17.94 3.21 25.07
C ILE A 12 -19.00 4.33 25.16
N ILE A 13 -19.71 4.67 24.06
CA ILE A 13 -21.08 5.26 24.10
C ILE A 13 -21.85 4.98 22.79
N LEU A 14 -23.13 4.65 22.96
CA LEU A 14 -24.18 4.27 22.01
C LEU A 14 -24.76 5.40 21.13
N LEU A 15 -25.31 4.96 19.98
CA LEU A 15 -26.45 5.44 19.15
C LEU A 15 -27.18 6.76 19.46
N ALA A 16 -27.39 7.57 18.41
CA ALA A 16 -28.68 8.23 18.08
C ALA A 16 -28.74 8.65 16.59
N ALA A 17 -29.86 8.35 15.92
CA ALA A 17 -30.28 8.82 14.58
C ALA A 17 -31.35 9.94 14.71
N PRO A 18 -32.03 10.40 13.64
CA PRO A 18 -31.59 11.07 12.41
C PRO A 18 -32.19 12.50 12.27
N GLY A 19 -31.62 13.35 11.39
CA GLY A 19 -32.14 14.71 11.10
C GLY A 19 -32.38 14.94 9.61
N ALA A 20 -33.60 15.37 9.27
CA ALA A 20 -34.21 15.43 7.95
C ALA A 20 -33.61 16.46 6.97
N ILE A 21 -33.64 16.16 5.67
CA ILE A 21 -33.46 17.12 4.58
C ILE A 21 -34.79 17.25 3.83
N ALA A 22 -35.32 18.47 3.77
CA ALA A 22 -36.52 18.82 3.03
C ALA A 22 -36.22 18.96 1.53
N LEU A 23 -37.00 18.27 0.70
CA LEU A 23 -37.05 18.45 -0.76
C LEU A 23 -38.25 19.35 -1.11
N SER A 24 -38.00 20.47 -1.78
CA SER A 24 -39.03 21.28 -2.44
C SER A 24 -38.92 21.08 -3.95
N ALA A 25 -39.91 20.41 -4.53
CA ALA A 25 -40.06 20.24 -5.97
C ALA A 25 -40.82 21.42 -6.58
N GLY A 26 -40.30 22.01 -7.65
CA GLY A 26 -41.02 22.93 -8.54
C GLY A 26 -40.93 22.44 -9.98
N HIS A 27 -42.08 22.21 -10.62
CA HIS A 27 -42.23 21.86 -12.04
C HIS A 27 -42.31 23.13 -12.93
N PRO A 28 -42.14 23.01 -14.27
CA PRO A 28 -41.44 23.99 -15.10
C PRO A 28 -42.36 24.94 -15.90
N ALA A 29 -41.80 26.08 -16.36
CA ALA A 29 -42.35 26.82 -17.49
C ALA A 29 -41.26 27.61 -18.28
N SER A 30 -41.31 27.42 -19.61
CA SER A 30 -40.93 28.33 -20.69
C SER A 30 -39.46 28.55 -21.09
N ALA A 31 -39.15 27.98 -22.26
CA ALA A 31 -38.24 28.39 -23.34
C ALA A 31 -37.28 29.58 -23.11
N GLY A 32 -35.99 29.25 -23.00
CA GLY A 32 -34.86 30.16 -23.21
C GLY A 32 -33.57 29.35 -23.31
N ASN A 33 -32.80 29.56 -24.37
CA ASN A 33 -31.57 28.85 -24.72
C ASN A 33 -30.53 28.88 -23.56
N PRO A 34 -30.07 27.76 -22.97
CA PRO A 34 -29.12 27.82 -21.87
C PRO A 34 -27.69 27.97 -22.38
N ARG A 35 -27.00 29.02 -21.91
CA ARG A 35 -25.53 29.10 -21.91
C ARG A 35 -24.97 27.98 -21.02
N PRO A 36 -23.77 27.43 -21.31
CA PRO A 36 -23.15 26.44 -20.42
C PRO A 36 -22.93 27.07 -19.03
N GLN A 37 -23.55 26.49 -18.01
CA GLN A 37 -23.32 26.84 -16.62
C GLN A 37 -22.19 25.96 -16.08
N THR A 38 -21.13 26.60 -15.61
CA THR A 38 -20.10 25.99 -14.78
C THR A 38 -20.65 25.89 -13.37
N THR A 39 -20.99 24.69 -12.89
CA THR A 39 -21.41 24.51 -11.50
C THR A 39 -20.17 24.23 -10.64
N SER A 40 -19.64 25.25 -9.97
CA SER A 40 -18.61 25.07 -8.94
C SER A 40 -19.27 24.86 -7.58
N LEU A 41 -19.08 23.68 -6.98
CA LEU A 41 -19.51 23.42 -5.60
C LEU A 41 -18.30 23.60 -4.67
N SER A 42 -18.33 24.66 -3.86
CA SER A 42 -17.32 24.91 -2.82
C SER A 42 -17.91 24.51 -1.47
N LEU A 43 -17.40 23.43 -0.86
CA LEU A 43 -17.76 23.03 0.50
C LEU A 43 -16.62 23.39 1.44
N THR A 44 -16.84 24.37 2.30
CA THR A 44 -15.93 24.74 3.39
C THR A 44 -16.36 24.01 4.65
N TYR A 45 -15.52 23.12 5.18
CA TYR A 45 -15.78 22.43 6.44
C TYR A 45 -15.18 23.24 7.60
N GLY A 46 -16.04 23.78 8.47
CA GLY A 46 -15.64 24.46 9.70
C GLY A 46 -15.80 23.52 10.89
N HIS A 47 -14.71 23.21 11.59
CA HIS A 47 -14.77 22.52 12.88
C HIS A 47 -15.26 23.51 13.97
N PRO A 48 -16.24 23.16 14.82
CA PRO A 48 -16.58 23.98 15.98
C PRO A 48 -15.53 23.78 17.08
N THR A 49 -14.77 24.83 17.40
CA THR A 49 -13.85 24.85 18.55
C THR A 49 -14.55 25.47 19.76
N GLY A 50 -14.96 24.64 20.72
CA GLY A 50 -15.33 25.09 22.06
C GLY A 50 -14.07 25.20 22.92
N HIS A 51 -13.70 26.41 23.32
CA HIS A 51 -12.66 26.68 24.33
C HIS A 51 -13.29 27.42 25.52
N PRO A 52 -12.91 27.12 26.78
CA PRO A 52 -12.85 28.12 27.83
C PRO A 52 -11.45 28.76 27.91
N ALA A 53 -11.45 30.02 28.34
CA ALA A 53 -10.44 31.06 28.12
C ALA A 53 -9.14 30.97 28.95
N GLY A 54 -8.05 31.60 28.47
CA GLY A 54 -6.85 31.82 29.30
C GLY A 54 -5.52 32.38 28.74
N ARG A 55 -5.47 33.36 27.80
CA ARG A 55 -4.33 34.29 27.48
C ARG A 55 -2.99 33.71 26.87
N PRO A 56 -2.08 34.54 26.26
CA PRO A 56 -2.24 35.29 25.00
C PRO A 56 -1.13 35.02 23.93
N ALA A 57 -1.53 35.12 22.65
CA ALA A 57 -0.80 35.50 21.42
C ALA A 57 0.69 35.18 21.21
N SER A 58 0.98 34.29 20.23
CA SER A 58 2.02 34.46 19.18
C SER A 58 2.01 33.27 18.20
N ALA A 59 2.31 33.56 16.92
CA ALA A 59 2.47 32.68 15.75
C ALA A 59 1.17 32.26 15.02
N GLY A 60 1.08 32.72 13.76
CA GLY A 60 -0.03 32.48 12.84
C GLY A 60 -0.20 31.00 12.49
N ASN A 61 -1.45 30.56 12.55
CA ASN A 61 -1.87 29.20 12.21
C ASN A 61 -1.65 28.94 10.70
N PRO A 62 -1.02 27.83 10.28
CA PRO A 62 -0.92 27.48 8.88
C PRO A 62 -2.32 27.14 8.31
N ARG A 63 -2.57 27.54 7.05
CA ARG A 63 -3.81 27.23 6.33
C ARG A 63 -3.92 25.71 6.11
N PRO A 64 -5.13 25.12 6.19
CA PRO A 64 -5.33 23.72 5.79
C PRO A 64 -5.00 23.52 4.31
N GLN A 65 -4.38 22.38 3.99
CA GLN A 65 -4.15 21.93 2.62
C GLN A 65 -5.50 21.90 1.87
N THR A 66 -5.56 22.55 0.70
CA THR A 66 -6.80 22.70 -0.07
C THR A 66 -6.67 21.89 -1.36
N THR A 67 -7.16 20.65 -1.35
CA THR A 67 -7.26 19.84 -2.57
C THR A 67 -8.43 20.36 -3.42
N SER A 68 -8.16 21.05 -4.53
CA SER A 68 -9.18 21.41 -5.51
C SER A 68 -9.22 20.36 -6.63
N LEU A 69 -10.39 19.75 -6.86
CA LEU A 69 -10.62 18.72 -7.87
C LEU A 69 -11.64 19.20 -8.91
N SER A 70 -11.36 18.97 -10.20
CA SER A 70 -12.30 19.16 -11.30
C SER A 70 -12.41 17.90 -12.14
N LEU A 71 -13.63 17.46 -12.42
CA LEU A 71 -13.92 16.31 -13.28
C LEU A 71 -14.60 16.81 -14.56
N THR A 72 -14.03 16.50 -15.73
CA THR A 72 -14.59 16.91 -17.02
C THR A 72 -15.23 15.70 -17.70
N TYR A 73 -16.56 15.69 -17.82
CA TYR A 73 -17.29 14.74 -18.66
C TYR A 73 -17.57 15.38 -20.03
N GLY A 74 -16.96 14.85 -21.08
CA GLY A 74 -17.28 15.26 -22.45
C GLY A 74 -18.45 14.45 -23.02
N HIS A 75 -19.63 15.07 -23.18
CA HIS A 75 -20.70 14.52 -24.01
C HIS A 75 -20.65 15.13 -25.42
N PRO A 76 -20.57 14.33 -26.50
CA PRO A 76 -20.73 14.86 -27.85
C PRO A 76 -22.22 15.11 -28.17
N ALA A 77 -22.51 16.31 -28.70
CA ALA A 77 -23.81 16.65 -29.27
C ALA A 77 -24.11 15.80 -30.51
N GLY A 78 -25.33 15.29 -30.60
CA GLY A 78 -25.72 14.25 -31.56
C GLY A 78 -25.64 14.63 -33.04
N ARG A 79 -25.11 13.68 -33.83
CA ARG A 79 -25.43 13.43 -35.24
C ARG A 79 -25.21 11.94 -35.54
N PRO A 80 -26.06 11.26 -36.33
CA PRO A 80 -25.85 9.86 -36.64
C PRO A 80 -24.99 9.72 -37.91
N ALA A 81 -23.91 8.93 -37.86
CA ALA A 81 -23.47 8.01 -38.91
C ALA A 81 -22.05 7.45 -38.67
N SER A 82 -21.89 6.20 -39.14
CA SER A 82 -20.66 5.43 -39.40
C SER A 82 -20.12 4.58 -38.25
N ALA A 83 -20.22 3.27 -38.45
CA ALA A 83 -19.55 2.22 -37.70
C ALA A 83 -18.03 2.33 -37.89
N GLY A 84 -17.39 3.11 -37.02
CA GLY A 84 -15.97 3.01 -36.74
C GLY A 84 -15.79 2.41 -35.35
N ASN A 85 -14.79 1.54 -35.18
CA ASN A 85 -14.36 1.04 -33.87
C ASN A 85 -14.36 2.20 -32.86
N PRO A 86 -14.99 2.06 -31.67
CA PRO A 86 -14.96 3.13 -30.69
C PRO A 86 -13.51 3.40 -30.29
N ARG A 87 -13.02 4.61 -30.55
CA ARG A 87 -11.76 5.08 -29.95
C ARG A 87 -11.93 4.95 -28.42
N PRO A 88 -10.97 4.35 -27.68
CA PRO A 88 -11.08 4.27 -26.24
C PRO A 88 -11.20 5.70 -25.69
N GLN A 89 -12.29 5.97 -24.97
CA GLN A 89 -12.46 7.23 -24.25
C GLN A 89 -11.44 7.25 -23.12
N THR A 90 -10.32 7.94 -23.32
CA THR A 90 -9.30 8.11 -22.27
C THR A 90 -9.89 8.99 -21.17
N THR A 91 -10.20 8.39 -20.03
CA THR A 91 -10.60 9.11 -18.82
C THR A 91 -9.34 9.60 -18.12
N SER A 92 -9.38 10.73 -17.42
CA SER A 92 -8.24 11.23 -16.64
C SER A 92 -8.64 11.66 -15.24
N LEU A 93 -7.69 11.52 -14.30
CA LEU A 93 -7.76 12.09 -12.96
C LEU A 93 -6.78 13.25 -12.86
N SER A 94 -7.15 14.32 -12.14
CA SER A 94 -6.25 15.45 -11.90
C SER A 94 -6.21 15.81 -10.42
N LEU A 95 -5.00 15.91 -9.86
CA LEU A 95 -4.76 16.30 -8.47
C LEU A 95 -3.74 17.45 -8.44
N THR A 96 -3.86 18.34 -7.47
CA THR A 96 -2.92 19.45 -7.27
C THR A 96 -2.28 19.33 -5.90
N TYR A 97 -0.94 19.47 -5.87
CA TYR A 97 -0.13 19.45 -4.65
C TYR A 97 0.50 20.82 -4.46
N ASP A 98 0.26 21.43 -3.30
CA ASP A 98 0.77 22.75 -2.95
C ASP A 98 2.05 22.67 -2.11
N PHE A 99 3.00 23.55 -2.42
CA PHE A 99 4.29 23.62 -1.75
C PHE A 99 4.58 25.04 -1.27
N ALA A 100 4.96 25.15 0.00
CA ALA A 100 5.59 26.36 0.53
C ALA A 100 6.94 26.60 -0.19
N PRO A 101 7.49 27.83 -0.19
CA PRO A 101 8.85 28.00 -0.69
C PRO A 101 9.85 27.20 0.16
N PRO A 102 10.91 26.65 -0.46
CA PRO A 102 11.91 25.88 0.28
C PRO A 102 12.67 26.76 1.26
N VAL A 103 13.14 26.16 2.34
CA VAL A 103 14.11 26.75 3.28
C VAL A 103 15.49 26.22 2.92
N VAL A 104 16.41 27.12 2.59
CA VAL A 104 17.80 26.78 2.24
C VAL A 104 18.69 27.15 3.42
N VAL A 105 19.27 26.14 4.07
CA VAL A 105 20.10 26.32 5.28
C VAL A 105 21.56 25.98 4.94
N PRO A 106 22.53 26.87 5.25
CA PRO A 106 23.96 26.55 5.07
C PRO A 106 24.38 25.31 5.87
N ALA A 107 25.17 24.44 5.23
CA ALA A 107 25.71 23.20 5.80
C ALA A 107 27.15 22.99 5.30
N GLY A 108 28.11 23.68 5.91
CA GLY A 108 29.51 23.66 5.46
C GLY A 108 29.66 24.26 4.05
N ALA A 109 30.23 23.49 3.13
CA ALA A 109 30.36 23.88 1.71
C ALA A 109 29.06 23.71 0.90
N TYR A 110 28.03 23.13 1.51
CA TYR A 110 26.76 22.78 0.88
C TYR A 110 25.58 23.49 1.55
N HIS A 111 24.38 23.19 1.08
CA HIS A 111 23.11 23.71 1.56
C HIS A 111 22.13 22.56 1.80
N ARG A 112 21.48 22.54 2.95
CA ARG A 112 20.35 21.66 3.21
C ARG A 112 19.08 22.32 2.66
N ILE A 113 18.38 21.62 1.79
CA ILE A 113 17.13 22.09 1.19
C ILE A 113 15.97 21.41 1.92
N ALA A 114 15.08 22.18 2.52
CA ALA A 114 13.96 21.65 3.28
C ALA A 114 12.63 22.25 2.79
N LEU A 115 11.62 21.40 2.72
CA LEU A 115 10.22 21.75 2.55
C LEU A 115 9.47 21.19 3.74
N ALA A 116 8.47 21.93 4.25
CA ALA A 116 7.75 21.54 5.45
C ALA A 116 7.14 20.14 5.29
N ASN A 117 7.41 19.25 6.25
CA ASN A 117 6.93 17.87 6.31
C ASN A 117 7.33 16.96 5.14
N LEU A 118 8.34 17.35 4.35
CA LEU A 118 8.83 16.51 3.26
C LEU A 118 10.15 15.83 3.63
N PRO A 119 10.26 14.50 3.45
CA PRO A 119 11.55 13.82 3.49
C PRO A 119 12.44 14.24 2.32
N THR A 120 13.73 13.95 2.42
CA THR A 120 14.72 14.14 1.35
C THR A 120 15.08 12.81 0.73
N LEU A 121 15.25 12.79 -0.60
CA LEU A 121 15.70 11.64 -1.36
C LEU A 121 16.95 12.00 -2.16
N GLY A 122 17.79 10.99 -2.39
CA GLY A 122 18.92 11.03 -3.31
C GLY A 122 19.79 9.79 -3.07
N GLU A 123 20.35 9.22 -4.13
CA GLU A 123 21.36 8.18 -3.99
C GLU A 123 22.61 8.76 -3.33
N PRO A 124 23.38 7.96 -2.56
CA PRO A 124 24.60 8.43 -1.92
C PRO A 124 25.49 9.23 -2.88
N GLY A 125 25.70 10.51 -2.58
CA GLY A 125 26.45 11.44 -3.44
C GLY A 125 25.65 12.37 -4.34
N GLN A 126 24.44 11.97 -4.72
CA GLN A 126 23.53 12.83 -5.49
C GLN A 126 22.93 13.93 -4.59
N PRO A 127 22.45 15.05 -5.16
CA PRO A 127 21.76 16.10 -4.40
C PRO A 127 20.61 15.55 -3.55
N ALA A 128 20.65 15.72 -2.23
CA ALA A 128 19.54 15.39 -1.35
C ALA A 128 18.44 16.46 -1.48
N LEU A 129 17.35 16.12 -2.18
CA LEU A 129 16.26 17.06 -2.45
C LEU A 129 14.93 16.59 -1.84
N PRO A 130 14.07 17.51 -1.38
CA PRO A 130 12.76 17.15 -0.85
C PRO A 130 11.86 16.52 -1.92
N TYR A 131 11.07 15.52 -1.51
CA TYR A 131 10.05 14.91 -2.36
C TYR A 131 8.74 14.71 -1.59
N GLN A 132 7.63 14.64 -2.32
CA GLN A 132 6.30 14.30 -1.79
C GLN A 132 5.89 12.92 -2.31
N SER A 133 5.52 12.02 -1.42
CA SER A 133 4.84 10.78 -1.80
C SER A 133 3.37 11.08 -2.07
N ALA A 134 2.89 10.70 -3.25
CA ALA A 134 1.49 10.80 -3.66
C ALA A 134 0.89 9.40 -3.79
N ARG A 135 -0.32 9.21 -3.25
CA ARG A 135 -1.04 7.92 -3.21
C ARG A 135 -2.42 8.13 -3.81
N ILE A 136 -2.57 7.82 -5.09
CA ILE A 136 -3.76 8.18 -5.87
C ILE A 136 -4.60 6.92 -6.06
N LEU A 137 -5.81 6.91 -5.50
CA LEU A 137 -6.80 5.86 -5.75
C LEU A 137 -7.26 5.92 -7.20
N LEU A 138 -7.14 4.79 -7.90
CA LEU A 138 -7.65 4.61 -9.25
C LEU A 138 -9.13 4.17 -9.20
N PRO A 139 -9.96 4.56 -10.19
CA PRO A 139 -11.33 4.07 -10.25
C PRO A 139 -11.38 2.55 -10.48
N PRO A 140 -12.42 1.85 -10.00
CA PRO A 140 -12.57 0.41 -10.23
C PRO A 140 -12.51 0.05 -11.73
N GLY A 141 -11.79 -1.02 -12.06
CA GLY A 141 -11.63 -1.50 -13.43
C GLY A 141 -10.76 -0.61 -14.33
N GLN A 142 -10.01 0.32 -13.76
CA GLN A 142 -9.07 1.19 -14.50
C GLN A 142 -7.63 0.94 -14.07
N ASP A 143 -6.72 1.21 -14.99
CA ASP A 143 -5.29 1.16 -14.82
C ASP A 143 -4.62 2.43 -15.40
N VAL A 144 -3.36 2.65 -15.07
CA VAL A 144 -2.59 3.82 -15.50
C VAL A 144 -2.16 3.66 -16.97
N ALA A 145 -2.60 4.59 -17.81
CA ALA A 145 -2.14 4.72 -19.20
C ALA A 145 -0.96 5.71 -19.32
N GLY A 146 -0.78 6.60 -18.34
CA GLY A 146 0.36 7.52 -18.28
C GLY A 146 0.16 8.61 -17.24
N VAL A 147 1.25 9.20 -16.79
CA VAL A 147 1.26 10.25 -15.78
C VAL A 147 1.96 11.48 -16.37
N GLU A 148 1.32 12.64 -16.23
CA GLU A 148 1.87 13.93 -16.62
C GLU A 148 1.87 14.84 -15.39
N VAL A 149 2.99 15.49 -15.12
CA VAL A 149 3.13 16.41 -13.99
C VAL A 149 3.66 17.75 -14.47
N GLU A 150 2.84 18.78 -14.29
CA GLU A 150 3.14 20.14 -14.70
C GLU A 150 3.40 21.02 -13.48
N PRO A 151 4.54 21.74 -13.44
CA PRO A 151 4.78 22.69 -12.38
C PRO A 151 4.01 24.00 -12.64
N VAL A 152 3.42 24.56 -11.59
CA VAL A 152 2.71 25.84 -11.62
C VAL A 152 3.36 26.80 -10.62
N GLY A 153 3.59 28.03 -11.08
CA GLY A 153 4.24 29.06 -10.27
C GLY A 153 5.71 28.77 -9.96
N GLU A 154 6.46 28.27 -10.94
CA GLU A 154 7.90 28.05 -10.78
C GLU A 154 8.64 29.34 -10.48
N ALA A 155 9.59 29.23 -9.55
CA ALA A 155 10.47 30.32 -9.19
C ALA A 155 11.90 29.81 -8.98
N VAL A 156 12.85 30.67 -9.30
CA VAL A 156 14.27 30.43 -9.03
C VAL A 156 14.60 30.95 -7.63
N TRP A 157 15.33 30.16 -6.85
CA TRP A 157 15.82 30.61 -5.56
C TRP A 157 16.82 31.77 -5.72
N PRO A 158 16.74 32.83 -4.90
CA PRO A 158 17.69 33.93 -4.97
C PRO A 158 19.08 33.48 -4.50
N GLY A 159 20.01 33.31 -5.44
CA GLY A 159 21.42 33.00 -5.18
C GLY A 159 21.86 31.63 -5.69
N ARG A 160 23.15 31.35 -5.54
CA ARG A 160 23.75 30.06 -5.87
C ARG A 160 23.53 29.10 -4.72
N VAL A 161 23.02 27.90 -5.02
CA VAL A 161 22.73 26.86 -4.05
C VAL A 161 23.44 25.59 -4.47
N ARG A 162 24.11 24.95 -3.52
CA ARG A 162 24.74 23.64 -3.72
C ARG A 162 24.13 22.66 -2.74
N PRO A 163 23.12 21.86 -3.15
CA PRO A 163 22.49 20.90 -2.26
C PRO A 163 23.52 19.96 -1.65
N ALA A 164 23.35 19.62 -0.37
CA ALA A 164 24.18 18.61 0.27
C ALA A 164 23.98 17.25 -0.42
N PRO A 165 25.05 16.46 -0.62
CA PRO A 165 24.91 15.11 -1.14
C PRO A 165 24.16 14.24 -0.14
N ALA A 166 23.28 13.37 -0.64
CA ALA A 166 22.69 12.33 0.16
C ALA A 166 23.79 11.41 0.72
N GLN A 167 23.62 10.98 1.96
CA GLN A 167 24.60 10.17 2.68
C GLN A 167 24.18 8.70 2.64
N PRO A 168 25.14 7.77 2.66
CA PRO A 168 24.82 6.36 2.82
C PRO A 168 24.04 6.14 4.14
N GLN A 169 23.14 5.16 4.13
CA GLN A 169 22.42 4.77 5.33
C GLN A 169 23.42 4.26 6.37
N GLN A 170 23.22 4.65 7.64
CA GLN A 170 24.08 4.22 8.76
C GLN A 170 23.22 3.86 9.97
N PRO A 171 23.67 2.91 10.82
CA PRO A 171 23.01 2.60 12.07
C PRO A 171 22.84 3.85 12.95
N LEU A 172 21.67 3.97 13.61
CA LEU A 172 21.35 5.10 14.48
C LEU A 172 22.32 5.27 15.67
N CYS A 173 23.02 4.20 16.06
CA CYS A 173 24.01 4.22 17.13
C CYS A 173 25.36 4.83 16.72
N ILE A 174 25.63 4.98 15.42
CA ILE A 174 26.85 5.59 14.90
C ILE A 174 26.59 7.10 14.78
N PRO A 175 27.41 7.96 15.43
CA PRO A 175 27.30 9.40 15.25
C PRO A 175 27.49 9.74 13.78
N PRO A 176 26.73 10.72 13.22
CA PRO A 176 26.91 11.11 11.83
C PRO A 176 28.36 11.46 11.56
N THR A 177 29.03 10.64 10.75
CA THR A 177 30.37 10.99 10.27
C THR A 177 30.19 12.20 9.36
N GLY A 178 30.71 13.36 9.76
CA GLY A 178 30.72 14.57 8.93
C GLY A 178 31.56 14.45 7.66
N ASP A 179 31.90 13.22 7.26
CA ASP A 179 32.66 12.93 6.07
C ASP A 179 31.74 13.05 4.85
N THR A 180 31.71 14.25 4.30
CA THR A 180 31.06 14.56 3.03
C THR A 180 31.90 14.06 1.85
N THR A 181 32.52 12.87 1.97
CA THR A 181 33.47 12.36 0.98
C THR A 181 32.83 12.50 -0.39
N ARG A 182 33.49 13.31 -1.22
CA ARG A 182 33.14 13.65 -2.60
C ARG A 182 32.67 12.38 -3.29
N SER A 183 31.36 12.22 -3.44
CA SER A 183 30.89 11.32 -4.47
C SER A 183 31.35 11.89 -5.79
N THR A 184 32.00 11.04 -6.59
CA THR A 184 32.36 11.34 -7.97
C THR A 184 31.12 11.43 -8.85
N GLU A 185 29.96 10.99 -8.36
CA GLU A 185 28.68 11.01 -9.05
C GLU A 185 27.88 12.26 -8.69
N HIS A 186 28.31 13.39 -9.24
CA HIS A 186 27.47 14.57 -9.30
C HIS A 186 26.70 14.57 -10.62
N PRO A 187 25.38 14.78 -10.61
CA PRO A 187 24.65 14.95 -11.85
C PRO A 187 25.27 16.12 -12.62
N THR A 188 25.36 15.96 -13.94
CA THR A 188 25.84 17.01 -14.86
C THR A 188 24.69 17.79 -15.48
N THR A 189 23.47 17.25 -15.37
CA THR A 189 22.22 17.80 -15.89
C THR A 189 21.25 18.12 -14.75
N THR A 190 20.10 18.69 -15.09
CA THR A 190 19.09 19.07 -14.09
C THR A 190 18.60 17.83 -13.33
N TYR A 191 18.63 17.90 -12.00
CA TYR A 191 18.27 16.83 -11.09
C TYR A 191 17.11 17.23 -10.16
N PRO A 192 16.06 16.40 -10.01
CA PRO A 192 15.78 15.22 -10.82
C PRO A 192 15.44 15.59 -12.28
N PRO A 193 15.55 14.65 -13.23
CA PRO A 193 15.29 14.93 -14.64
C PRO A 193 13.81 15.24 -14.93
N GLN A 194 12.89 14.71 -14.11
CA GLN A 194 11.44 14.91 -14.21
C GLN A 194 10.85 15.41 -12.87
N TYR A 195 9.65 15.98 -12.90
CA TYR A 195 8.92 16.39 -11.68
C TYR A 195 8.25 15.22 -10.95
N HIS A 196 8.31 14.01 -11.51
CA HIS A 196 7.77 12.83 -10.88
C HIS A 196 8.57 11.59 -11.22
N GLN A 197 8.36 10.55 -10.42
CA GLN A 197 8.71 9.17 -10.70
C GLN A 197 7.46 8.34 -10.32
N VAL A 198 6.98 7.51 -11.24
CA VAL A 198 6.04 6.44 -10.90
C VAL A 198 6.82 5.40 -10.12
N PHE A 199 6.32 4.96 -8.96
CA PHE A 199 7.03 3.99 -8.11
C PHE A 199 6.41 2.59 -8.17
N SER A 200 5.08 2.50 -8.28
CA SER A 200 4.34 1.28 -8.60
C SER A 200 2.83 1.58 -8.62
N THR A 201 2.06 0.64 -9.16
CA THR A 201 0.63 0.52 -8.86
C THR A 201 0.43 -0.74 -8.02
N GLN A 202 -0.34 -0.65 -6.94
CA GLN A 202 -0.58 -1.76 -6.03
C GLN A 202 -2.06 -1.84 -5.66
N THR A 203 -2.55 -2.98 -5.19
CA THR A 203 -3.95 -3.21 -4.85
C THR A 203 -4.06 -3.55 -3.36
N LEU A 204 -4.84 -2.76 -2.63
CA LEU A 204 -5.10 -3.02 -1.21
C LEU A 204 -6.53 -3.50 -1.05
N GLY A 205 -6.76 -4.81 -0.98
CA GLY A 205 -8.09 -5.41 -0.83
C GLY A 205 -9.07 -4.94 -1.91
N GLY A 206 -8.68 -5.07 -3.17
CA GLY A 206 -9.45 -4.65 -4.35
C GLY A 206 -9.44 -3.15 -4.68
N TYR A 207 -8.73 -2.31 -3.91
CA TYR A 207 -8.55 -0.89 -4.21
C TYR A 207 -7.18 -0.64 -4.85
N ARG A 208 -7.15 -0.33 -6.15
CA ARG A 208 -5.91 0.01 -6.88
C ARG A 208 -5.41 1.41 -6.55
N ILE A 209 -4.16 1.52 -6.13
CA ILE A 209 -3.51 2.74 -5.68
C ILE A 209 -2.23 2.94 -6.50
N LEU A 210 -2.15 4.08 -7.18
CA LEU A 210 -0.94 4.55 -7.85
C LEU A 210 -0.03 5.27 -6.83
N LEU A 211 1.21 4.82 -6.72
CA LEU A 211 2.24 5.41 -5.88
C LEU A 211 3.19 6.25 -6.74
N LEU A 212 3.27 7.54 -6.45
CA LEU A 212 4.17 8.49 -7.12
C LEU A 212 5.12 9.14 -6.13
N ARG A 213 6.32 9.47 -6.61
CA ARG A 213 7.20 10.46 -5.98
C ARG A 213 7.12 11.73 -6.80
N LEU A 214 6.82 12.85 -6.15
CA LEU A 214 6.74 14.17 -6.77
C LEU A 214 7.92 15.02 -6.30
N PHE A 215 8.58 15.69 -7.24
CA PHE A 215 9.80 16.45 -7.03
C PHE A 215 9.54 17.96 -7.20
N PRO A 216 9.11 18.67 -6.13
CA PRO A 216 8.80 20.10 -6.21
C PRO A 216 10.04 20.99 -6.36
N VAL A 217 11.25 20.45 -6.18
CA VAL A 217 12.52 21.17 -6.26
C VAL A 217 13.43 20.48 -7.26
N ARG A 218 14.07 21.29 -8.11
CA ARG A 218 15.07 20.84 -9.07
C ARG A 218 16.33 21.67 -8.96
N TYR A 219 17.46 21.04 -9.22
CA TYR A 219 18.79 21.62 -9.14
C TYR A 219 19.50 21.49 -10.48
N GLU A 220 20.08 22.59 -10.96
CA GLU A 220 20.92 22.62 -12.15
C GLU A 220 22.40 22.78 -11.74
N PRO A 221 23.21 21.71 -11.85
CA PRO A 221 24.60 21.69 -11.40
C PRO A 221 25.52 22.67 -12.14
N ALA A 222 25.28 22.91 -13.43
CA ALA A 222 26.13 23.78 -14.25
C ALA A 222 26.13 25.25 -13.79
N THR A 223 25.04 25.69 -13.16
CA THR A 223 24.83 27.11 -12.79
C THR A 223 24.68 27.32 -11.28
N ASP A 224 24.76 26.25 -10.47
CA ASP A 224 24.38 26.24 -9.05
C ASP A 224 22.95 26.80 -8.83
N ARG A 225 22.03 26.53 -9.76
CA ARG A 225 20.66 27.12 -9.77
C ARG A 225 19.64 26.15 -9.19
N LEU A 226 18.88 26.61 -8.20
CA LEU A 226 17.75 25.87 -7.61
C LEU A 226 16.42 26.46 -8.11
N THR A 227 15.57 25.61 -8.67
CA THR A 227 14.21 25.96 -9.09
C THR A 227 13.22 25.20 -8.22
N TYR A 228 12.12 25.83 -7.85
CA TYR A 228 11.05 25.17 -7.11
C TYR A 228 9.68 25.57 -7.66
N ALA A 229 8.76 24.61 -7.66
CA ALA A 229 7.37 24.81 -8.03
C ALA A 229 6.52 25.10 -6.79
N ARG A 230 5.61 26.06 -6.89
CA ARG A 230 4.60 26.33 -5.84
C ARG A 230 3.51 25.29 -5.84
N GLN A 231 3.24 24.72 -7.01
CA GLN A 231 2.23 23.70 -7.22
C GLN A 231 2.75 22.67 -8.22
N LEU A 232 2.42 21.41 -8.01
CA LEU A 232 2.52 20.37 -9.03
C LEU A 232 1.11 19.89 -9.37
N ARG A 233 0.72 20.02 -10.63
CA ARG A 233 -0.54 19.48 -11.15
C ARG A 233 -0.25 18.12 -11.77
N VAL A 234 -0.79 17.07 -11.14
CA VAL A 234 -0.66 15.69 -11.58
C VAL A 234 -1.90 15.31 -12.38
N THR A 235 -1.70 14.84 -13.60
CA THR A 235 -2.75 14.30 -14.47
C THR A 235 -2.44 12.85 -14.76
N VAL A 236 -3.33 11.95 -14.33
CA VAL A 236 -3.23 10.51 -14.57
C VAL A 236 -4.20 10.16 -15.68
N ARG A 237 -3.67 9.71 -16.83
CA ARG A 237 -4.49 9.13 -17.90
C ARG A 237 -4.81 7.69 -17.54
N LEU A 238 -6.05 7.29 -17.75
CA LEU A 238 -6.56 5.97 -17.43
C LEU A 238 -6.85 5.16 -18.69
N ARG A 239 -6.68 3.84 -18.55
CA ARG A 239 -7.14 2.82 -19.50
C ARG A 239 -7.98 1.78 -18.74
N PRO A 240 -8.90 1.05 -19.38
CA PRO A 240 -9.48 -0.15 -18.78
C PRO A 240 -8.38 -1.12 -18.36
N THR A 241 -8.52 -1.71 -17.18
CA THR A 241 -7.60 -2.75 -16.72
C THR A 241 -7.75 -4.00 -17.60
N ILE A 242 -6.64 -4.62 -17.97
CA ILE A 242 -6.62 -5.94 -18.63
C ILE A 242 -6.53 -7.08 -17.62
N HIS A 243 -6.25 -6.79 -16.35
CA HIS A 243 -6.16 -7.77 -15.30
C HIS A 243 -7.58 -8.25 -14.95
N GLU A 244 -7.89 -9.48 -15.37
CA GLU A 244 -9.16 -10.16 -15.16
C GLU A 244 -9.36 -10.59 -13.69
N ALA A 245 -8.28 -10.66 -12.91
CA ALA A 245 -8.21 -11.19 -11.55
C ALA A 245 -8.15 -10.13 -10.43
N ALA A 246 -8.79 -8.97 -10.59
CA ALA A 246 -8.87 -7.98 -9.51
C ALA A 246 -9.93 -8.40 -8.49
N LEU A 247 -9.53 -8.56 -7.23
CA LEU A 247 -10.47 -8.86 -6.14
C LEU A 247 -11.52 -7.75 -6.00
N PRO A 248 -12.75 -8.09 -5.57
CA PRO A 248 -13.74 -7.07 -5.30
C PRO A 248 -13.30 -6.17 -4.13
N PRO A 249 -13.60 -4.85 -4.18
CA PRO A 249 -13.20 -3.94 -3.11
C PRO A 249 -13.74 -4.35 -1.74
N ASN A 250 -12.84 -4.61 -0.79
CA ASN A 250 -13.18 -5.08 0.55
C ASN A 250 -13.71 -3.90 1.42
N PRO A 251 -14.96 -3.95 1.92
CA PRO A 251 -15.49 -2.87 2.76
C PRO A 251 -14.73 -2.70 4.08
N THR A 252 -14.14 -3.78 4.61
CA THR A 252 -13.39 -3.77 5.89
C THR A 252 -12.11 -2.95 5.80
N VAL A 253 -11.47 -2.88 4.63
CA VAL A 253 -10.25 -2.08 4.42
C VAL A 253 -10.54 -0.66 3.93
N ALA A 254 -11.78 -0.32 3.60
CA ALA A 254 -12.15 0.98 3.03
C ALA A 254 -11.74 2.16 3.93
N SER A 255 -11.84 2.02 5.25
CA SER A 255 -11.39 3.04 6.21
C SER A 255 -9.87 3.23 6.19
N ARG A 256 -9.10 2.14 6.05
CA ARG A 256 -7.64 2.19 5.91
C ARG A 256 -7.25 2.86 4.58
N VAL A 257 -7.91 2.49 3.48
CA VAL A 257 -7.68 3.12 2.17
C VAL A 257 -8.01 4.62 2.23
N ARG A 258 -9.13 4.99 2.85
CA ARG A 258 -9.54 6.40 3.03
C ARG A 258 -8.50 7.24 3.74
N ALA A 259 -7.81 6.66 4.74
CA ALA A 259 -6.75 7.34 5.47
C ALA A 259 -5.41 7.37 4.72
N LEU A 260 -5.23 6.46 3.75
CA LEU A 260 -3.98 6.29 3.01
C LEU A 260 -3.89 7.18 1.76
N VAL A 261 -5.00 7.33 1.02
CA VAL A 261 -5.01 7.96 -0.32
C VAL A 261 -5.26 9.47 -0.26
N ASP A 262 -4.72 10.20 -1.24
CA ASP A 262 -4.81 11.66 -1.32
C ASP A 262 -6.14 12.15 -1.93
N ASN A 263 -6.92 11.24 -2.53
CA ASN A 263 -8.20 11.52 -3.18
C ASN A 263 -9.37 10.65 -2.64
N PRO A 264 -9.63 10.64 -1.32
CA PRO A 264 -10.59 9.73 -0.68
C PRO A 264 -12.03 9.90 -1.16
N SER A 265 -12.37 11.01 -1.81
CA SER A 265 -13.68 11.22 -2.46
C SER A 265 -13.95 10.25 -3.61
N HIS A 266 -12.93 9.60 -4.17
CA HIS A 266 -13.07 8.59 -5.22
C HIS A 266 -13.34 7.19 -4.68
N LEU A 267 -13.32 7.00 -3.35
CA LEU A 267 -13.82 5.78 -2.75
C LEU A 267 -15.32 5.66 -3.04
N ARG A 268 -15.66 4.79 -3.98
CA ARG A 268 -17.04 4.40 -4.23
C ARG A 268 -17.42 3.29 -3.26
N SER A 269 -18.70 3.26 -2.87
CA SER A 269 -19.25 2.12 -2.17
C SER A 269 -19.01 0.86 -3.00
N PRO A 270 -18.54 -0.25 -2.39
CA PRO A 270 -18.30 -1.49 -3.12
C PRO A 270 -19.61 -1.88 -3.82
N ILE A 271 -19.53 -2.07 -5.14
CA ILE A 271 -20.64 -2.65 -5.89
C ILE A 271 -20.63 -4.12 -5.49
N SER A 272 -21.65 -4.52 -4.73
CA SER A 272 -21.82 -5.91 -4.30
C SER A 272 -21.83 -6.81 -5.52
N ASN A 273 -20.98 -7.85 -5.51
CA ASN A 273 -21.19 -9.11 -6.23
C ASN A 273 -20.26 -10.21 -5.66
N PRO A 274 -20.62 -10.88 -4.55
CA PRO A 274 -20.13 -12.25 -4.28
C PRO A 274 -20.95 -13.24 -5.14
N ARG A 275 -20.48 -14.39 -5.64
CA ARG A 275 -19.31 -15.25 -5.36
C ARG A 275 -19.11 -16.18 -6.57
N PRO A 276 -17.88 -16.53 -6.99
CA PRO A 276 -17.58 -17.91 -7.35
C PRO A 276 -17.65 -18.76 -6.07
N THR A 277 -18.46 -19.82 -6.07
CA THR A 277 -18.48 -20.80 -4.97
C THR A 277 -17.46 -21.88 -5.28
N GLY A 278 -16.28 -21.74 -4.70
CA GLY A 278 -15.32 -22.83 -4.63
C GLY A 278 -15.94 -24.09 -4.03
N PRO A 279 -15.50 -25.28 -4.44
CA PRO A 279 -16.05 -26.56 -3.99
C PRO A 279 -15.98 -26.79 -2.46
N LEU A 280 -15.02 -26.16 -1.76
CA LEU A 280 -14.84 -26.30 -0.31
C LEU A 280 -15.40 -25.14 0.53
N VAL A 281 -15.79 -24.03 -0.10
CA VAL A 281 -16.07 -22.77 0.60
C VAL A 281 -17.56 -22.50 0.64
N ASP A 282 -18.17 -22.71 1.80
CA ASP A 282 -19.59 -22.41 2.05
C ASP A 282 -19.80 -20.92 2.45
N PRO A 283 -20.63 -20.14 1.71
CA PRO A 283 -20.97 -18.77 2.09
C PRO A 283 -21.68 -18.63 3.42
N ASP A 284 -22.47 -19.64 3.78
CA ASP A 284 -23.33 -19.60 4.96
C ASP A 284 -22.57 -20.01 6.24
N THR A 285 -21.36 -20.57 6.06
CA THR A 285 -20.47 -20.95 7.17
C THR A 285 -19.10 -20.24 7.07
N PRO A 286 -19.03 -18.92 7.36
CA PRO A 286 -17.81 -18.13 7.27
C PRO A 286 -16.84 -18.28 8.45
N TYR A 287 -15.54 -18.04 8.21
CA TYR A 287 -14.48 -18.12 9.22
C TYR A 287 -13.54 -16.89 9.16
N ASP A 288 -13.19 -16.35 10.33
CA ASP A 288 -12.19 -15.28 10.47
C ASP A 288 -10.76 -15.80 10.37
N TYR A 289 -10.54 -17.03 10.88
CA TYR A 289 -9.24 -17.63 11.12
C TYR A 289 -9.23 -19.06 10.60
N ILE A 290 -8.32 -19.37 9.67
CA ILE A 290 -8.17 -20.75 9.21
C ILE A 290 -6.76 -21.28 9.47
N ILE A 291 -6.68 -22.58 9.72
CA ILE A 291 -5.41 -23.31 9.78
C ILE A 291 -5.35 -24.22 8.57
N ILE A 292 -4.30 -24.11 7.76
CA ILE A 292 -4.02 -25.05 6.68
C ILE A 292 -2.91 -25.99 7.14
N THR A 293 -3.18 -27.28 7.20
CA THR A 293 -2.23 -28.30 7.66
C THR A 293 -2.50 -29.62 6.93
N ASN A 294 -1.77 -30.71 7.19
CA ASN A 294 -2.13 -32.01 6.64
C ASN A 294 -3.08 -32.78 7.56
N GLU A 295 -3.70 -33.85 7.05
CA GLU A 295 -4.58 -34.72 7.83
C GLU A 295 -3.92 -35.27 9.11
N ALA A 296 -2.61 -35.57 9.04
CA ALA A 296 -1.85 -36.14 10.15
C ALA A 296 -1.70 -35.17 11.35
N LEU A 297 -1.54 -33.86 11.10
CA LEU A 297 -1.38 -32.85 12.14
C LEU A 297 -2.71 -32.19 12.55
N SER A 298 -3.74 -32.26 11.71
CA SER A 298 -5.07 -31.67 11.95
C SER A 298 -5.63 -31.94 13.36
N PRO A 299 -5.63 -33.19 13.90
CA PRO A 299 -6.12 -33.45 15.26
C PRO A 299 -5.37 -32.68 16.35
N THR A 300 -4.08 -32.38 16.15
CA THR A 300 -3.29 -31.62 17.12
C THR A 300 -3.64 -30.14 17.08
N PHE A 301 -3.82 -29.58 15.87
CA PHE A 301 -4.20 -28.19 15.66
C PHE A 301 -5.63 -27.86 16.12
N GLN A 302 -6.49 -28.87 16.35
CA GLN A 302 -7.84 -28.65 16.86
C GLN A 302 -7.83 -27.87 18.19
N SER A 303 -6.85 -28.13 19.06
CA SER A 303 -6.69 -27.38 20.32
C SER A 303 -6.50 -25.87 20.11
N LEU A 304 -5.83 -25.46 19.02
CA LEU A 304 -5.69 -24.05 18.66
C LEU A 304 -6.97 -23.48 18.06
N VAL A 305 -7.72 -24.26 17.27
CA VAL A 305 -9.05 -23.86 16.78
C VAL A 305 -9.99 -23.58 17.95
N ASP A 306 -10.03 -24.48 18.93
CA ASP A 306 -10.89 -24.35 20.10
C ASP A 306 -10.51 -23.10 20.92
N TRP A 307 -9.21 -22.85 21.07
CA TRP A 307 -8.69 -21.66 21.73
C TRP A 307 -9.09 -20.37 21.00
N ARG A 308 -8.90 -20.29 19.69
CA ARG A 308 -9.32 -19.12 18.87
C ARG A 308 -10.84 -18.91 18.91
N THR A 309 -11.60 -20.01 18.90
CA THR A 309 -13.07 -19.98 19.04
C THR A 309 -13.49 -19.43 20.41
N SER A 310 -12.79 -19.79 21.48
CA SER A 310 -13.03 -19.25 22.83
C SER A 310 -12.78 -17.74 22.92
N GLN A 311 -11.96 -17.19 22.02
CA GLN A 311 -11.66 -15.76 21.90
C GLN A 311 -12.66 -15.02 20.98
N GLY A 312 -13.68 -15.71 20.47
CA GLY A 312 -14.74 -15.12 19.65
C GLY A 312 -14.45 -15.08 18.15
N LEU A 313 -13.41 -15.77 17.68
CA LEU A 313 -13.14 -15.94 16.24
C LEU A 313 -13.89 -17.16 15.71
N ALA A 314 -14.48 -17.07 14.52
CA ALA A 314 -14.90 -18.26 13.79
C ALA A 314 -13.65 -18.92 13.20
N ALA A 315 -13.28 -20.10 13.70
CA ALA A 315 -12.04 -20.78 13.33
C ALA A 315 -12.25 -22.20 12.78
N ARG A 316 -11.45 -22.61 11.79
CA ARG A 316 -11.51 -23.96 11.19
C ARG A 316 -10.18 -24.43 10.62
N ILE A 317 -9.97 -25.74 10.63
CA ILE A 317 -8.89 -26.41 9.89
C ILE A 317 -9.38 -26.80 8.49
N PHE A 318 -8.53 -26.56 7.50
CA PHE A 318 -8.61 -27.14 6.16
C PHE A 318 -7.34 -27.93 5.90
N THR A 319 -7.48 -29.14 5.38
CA THR A 319 -6.32 -29.99 5.11
C THR A 319 -5.75 -29.74 3.72
N THR A 320 -4.46 -29.96 3.55
CA THR A 320 -3.80 -29.94 2.24
C THR A 320 -4.44 -30.95 1.30
N GLU A 321 -4.80 -32.12 1.80
CA GLU A 321 -5.44 -33.21 1.08
C GLU A 321 -6.81 -32.78 0.53
N GLU A 322 -7.64 -32.13 1.36
CA GLU A 322 -8.91 -31.55 0.92
C GLU A 322 -8.68 -30.49 -0.17
N ILE A 323 -7.79 -29.54 0.06
CA ILE A 323 -7.52 -28.45 -0.88
C ILE A 323 -7.03 -29.00 -2.22
N TYR A 324 -6.04 -29.90 -2.20
CA TYR A 324 -5.45 -30.45 -3.42
C TYR A 324 -6.43 -31.28 -4.24
N ALA A 325 -7.42 -31.91 -3.59
CA ALA A 325 -8.45 -32.68 -4.28
C ALA A 325 -9.50 -31.80 -4.99
N HIS A 326 -9.64 -30.54 -4.58
CA HIS A 326 -10.75 -29.69 -5.02
C HIS A 326 -10.34 -28.42 -5.79
N TYR A 327 -9.07 -28.03 -5.71
CA TYR A 327 -8.57 -26.83 -6.35
C TYR A 327 -7.62 -27.14 -7.50
N ASP A 328 -7.79 -26.40 -8.60
CA ASP A 328 -6.86 -26.46 -9.71
C ASP A 328 -5.54 -25.77 -9.36
N GLY A 329 -4.43 -26.40 -9.77
CA GLY A 329 -3.08 -25.92 -9.55
C GLY A 329 -2.46 -25.26 -10.78
N THR A 330 -3.22 -25.08 -11.86
CA THR A 330 -2.73 -24.50 -13.12
C THR A 330 -2.11 -23.13 -12.88
N ARG A 331 -0.82 -23.03 -13.18
CA ARG A 331 -0.02 -21.81 -13.13
C ARG A 331 -0.17 -21.00 -14.43
N PRO A 332 0.19 -19.70 -14.43
CA PRO A 332 0.16 -18.87 -15.64
C PRO A 332 0.96 -19.46 -16.81
N ASP A 333 2.16 -19.97 -16.52
CA ASP A 333 3.05 -20.67 -17.48
C ASP A 333 2.49 -22.01 -18.02
N GLY A 334 1.29 -22.42 -17.60
CA GLY A 334 0.66 -23.68 -17.97
C GLY A 334 1.14 -24.90 -17.17
N GLY A 335 2.05 -24.72 -16.22
CA GLY A 335 2.45 -25.74 -15.25
C GLY A 335 1.36 -26.02 -14.21
N THR A 336 1.63 -26.94 -13.27
CA THR A 336 0.72 -27.19 -12.14
C THR A 336 1.49 -27.40 -10.84
N ASP A 337 1.04 -26.77 -9.75
CA ASP A 337 1.64 -26.97 -8.43
C ASP A 337 0.64 -26.79 -7.27
N ASN A 338 1.08 -27.20 -6.07
CA ASN A 338 0.29 -27.13 -4.85
C ASN A 338 0.16 -25.73 -4.25
N PRO A 339 1.19 -24.85 -4.28
CA PRO A 339 1.01 -23.46 -3.83
C PRO A 339 -0.11 -22.73 -4.58
N THR A 340 -0.24 -22.92 -5.90
CA THR A 340 -1.35 -22.35 -6.67
C THR A 340 -2.71 -22.87 -6.18
N ARG A 341 -2.82 -24.17 -5.87
CA ARG A 341 -4.07 -24.74 -5.30
C ARG A 341 -4.46 -24.10 -3.98
N ILE A 342 -3.48 -23.92 -3.08
CA ILE A 342 -3.69 -23.26 -1.78
C ILE A 342 -4.11 -21.81 -1.98
N ARG A 343 -3.41 -21.07 -2.85
CA ARG A 343 -3.73 -19.66 -3.13
C ARG A 343 -5.13 -19.51 -3.74
N ASN A 344 -5.52 -20.38 -4.66
CA ASN A 344 -6.86 -20.40 -5.24
C ASN A 344 -7.95 -20.67 -4.18
N PHE A 345 -7.70 -21.60 -3.25
CA PHE A 345 -8.59 -21.81 -2.11
C PHE A 345 -8.72 -20.55 -1.23
N LEU A 346 -7.60 -19.86 -0.97
CA LEU A 346 -7.60 -18.63 -0.18
C LEU A 346 -8.34 -17.47 -0.90
N ILE A 347 -8.17 -17.33 -2.21
CA ILE A 347 -8.90 -16.36 -3.06
C ILE A 347 -10.40 -16.59 -2.94
N ASP A 348 -10.83 -17.85 -3.07
CA ASP A 348 -12.22 -18.22 -2.88
C ASP A 348 -12.65 -17.86 -1.46
N ALA A 349 -12.06 -18.44 -0.42
CA ALA A 349 -12.42 -18.18 0.97
C ALA A 349 -12.52 -16.68 1.31
N TYR A 350 -11.54 -15.88 0.87
CA TYR A 350 -11.51 -14.43 1.06
C TYR A 350 -12.67 -13.72 0.37
N THR A 351 -12.79 -13.88 -0.95
CA THR A 351 -13.82 -13.22 -1.78
C THR A 351 -15.21 -13.55 -1.26
N ALA A 352 -15.32 -14.78 -0.80
CA ALA A 352 -16.56 -15.42 -0.59
C ALA A 352 -17.07 -15.10 0.83
N TRP A 353 -16.21 -15.00 1.85
CA TRP A 353 -16.60 -14.55 3.19
C TRP A 353 -16.50 -13.02 3.38
N LEU A 354 -16.05 -12.29 2.36
CA LEU A 354 -15.73 -10.85 2.40
C LEU A 354 -16.76 -9.93 3.06
N THR A 355 -18.05 -10.18 2.81
CA THR A 355 -19.17 -9.34 3.27
C THR A 355 -19.99 -9.99 4.38
N THR A 356 -19.51 -11.13 4.90
CA THR A 356 -20.15 -11.86 5.99
C THR A 356 -19.74 -11.28 7.35
N PRO A 357 -20.38 -11.66 8.46
CA PRO A 357 -19.96 -11.27 9.81
C PRO A 357 -18.54 -11.75 10.20
N HIS A 358 -18.01 -12.77 9.51
CA HIS A 358 -16.70 -13.38 9.77
C HIS A 358 -15.86 -13.39 8.48
N PRO A 359 -15.41 -12.22 7.98
CA PRO A 359 -14.54 -12.18 6.81
C PRO A 359 -13.19 -12.82 7.13
N LEU A 360 -12.63 -13.55 6.17
CA LEU A 360 -11.30 -14.14 6.35
C LEU A 360 -10.26 -13.06 6.59
N ARG A 361 -9.52 -13.18 7.69
CA ARG A 361 -8.47 -12.23 8.08
C ARG A 361 -7.14 -12.89 8.38
N TYR A 362 -7.18 -14.09 8.97
CA TYR A 362 -6.00 -14.76 9.49
C TYR A 362 -5.86 -16.16 8.91
N VAL A 363 -4.65 -16.49 8.47
CA VAL A 363 -4.28 -17.82 8.02
C VAL A 363 -3.04 -18.28 8.78
N LEU A 364 -3.11 -19.47 9.37
CA LEU A 364 -1.94 -20.16 9.90
C LEU A 364 -1.59 -21.34 9.01
N LEU A 365 -0.40 -21.32 8.43
CA LEU A 365 0.20 -22.45 7.73
C LEU A 365 0.79 -23.40 8.78
N GLY A 366 0.03 -24.43 9.13
CA GLY A 366 0.38 -25.45 10.12
C GLY A 366 1.27 -26.54 9.55
N GLY A 367 2.52 -26.23 9.22
CA GLY A 367 3.47 -27.20 8.70
C GLY A 367 4.76 -26.55 8.21
N ASP A 368 5.82 -27.33 8.19
CA ASP A 368 7.06 -26.95 7.50
C ASP A 368 6.93 -27.17 5.96
N VAL A 369 7.98 -26.89 5.20
CA VAL A 369 7.95 -26.81 3.72
C VAL A 369 7.53 -28.12 3.03
N GLU A 370 7.73 -29.27 3.67
CA GLU A 370 7.28 -30.57 3.17
C GLU A 370 5.77 -30.81 3.33
N ILE A 371 5.12 -30.04 4.19
CA ILE A 371 3.66 -30.11 4.42
C ILE A 371 2.97 -28.98 3.66
N ILE A 372 3.41 -27.73 3.89
CA ILE A 372 2.90 -26.55 3.20
C ILE A 372 4.03 -25.98 2.35
N PRO A 373 4.07 -26.26 1.03
CA PRO A 373 5.14 -25.78 0.17
C PRO A 373 5.17 -24.25 0.14
N PRO A 374 6.34 -23.61 0.13
CA PRO A 374 6.42 -22.17 -0.11
C PRO A 374 6.22 -21.87 -1.60
N ARG A 375 5.99 -20.59 -1.94
CA ARG A 375 6.27 -20.09 -3.29
C ARG A 375 7.71 -19.60 -3.32
N TYR A 376 8.44 -19.95 -4.36
CA TYR A 376 9.76 -19.38 -4.65
C TYR A 376 9.58 -18.11 -5.47
N VAL A 377 10.32 -17.05 -5.13
CA VAL A 377 10.25 -15.76 -5.82
C VAL A 377 11.64 -15.28 -6.24
N SER A 378 11.68 -14.53 -7.33
CA SER A 378 12.87 -13.87 -7.84
C SER A 378 13.23 -12.67 -6.98
N VAL A 379 14.50 -12.58 -6.58
CA VAL A 379 15.03 -11.45 -5.81
C VAL A 379 16.38 -11.02 -6.38
N LEU A 380 16.59 -9.71 -6.44
CA LEU A 380 17.91 -9.11 -6.62
C LEU A 380 18.24 -8.26 -5.38
N ALA A 381 19.33 -8.61 -4.71
CA ALA A 381 19.88 -7.89 -3.57
C ALA A 381 21.32 -7.45 -3.87
N GLY A 382 21.46 -6.25 -4.46
CA GLY A 382 22.75 -5.71 -4.86
C GLY A 382 23.35 -6.49 -6.03
N ILE A 383 24.45 -7.21 -5.79
CA ILE A 383 25.11 -8.05 -6.80
C ILE A 383 24.66 -9.52 -6.75
N TYR A 384 23.72 -9.87 -5.87
CA TYR A 384 23.19 -11.22 -5.71
C TYR A 384 21.79 -11.31 -6.27
N SER A 385 21.53 -12.33 -7.09
CA SER A 385 20.18 -12.71 -7.52
C SER A 385 19.87 -14.15 -7.12
N SER A 386 18.59 -14.46 -6.93
CA SER A 386 18.09 -15.81 -6.67
C SER A 386 16.62 -15.92 -7.05
N ASP A 387 16.25 -17.03 -7.67
CA ASP A 387 14.86 -17.37 -8.00
C ASP A 387 14.27 -18.39 -7.02
N GLU A 388 15.00 -18.65 -5.93
CA GLU A 388 14.72 -19.70 -4.94
C GLU A 388 14.45 -19.10 -3.54
N LEU A 389 14.14 -17.80 -3.46
CA LEU A 389 13.78 -17.19 -2.18
C LEU A 389 12.39 -17.67 -1.75
N ILE A 390 12.30 -18.33 -0.60
CA ILE A 390 11.01 -18.79 -0.06
C ILE A 390 10.13 -17.60 0.37
N CYS A 391 8.85 -17.65 0.01
CA CYS A 391 7.92 -16.56 0.25
C CYS A 391 6.52 -17.07 0.59
N ASP A 392 6.09 -16.87 1.83
CA ASP A 392 4.70 -17.11 2.25
C ASP A 392 3.77 -15.91 1.93
N ASN A 393 4.32 -14.74 1.56
CA ASN A 393 3.48 -13.60 1.15
C ASN A 393 2.64 -13.91 -0.09
N TYR A 394 3.03 -14.90 -0.92
CA TYR A 394 2.20 -15.39 -2.02
C TYR A 394 0.81 -15.87 -1.55
N TYR A 395 0.71 -16.41 -0.34
CA TYR A 395 -0.57 -16.79 0.28
C TYR A 395 -1.30 -15.60 0.93
N ALA A 396 -0.61 -14.48 1.12
CA ALA A 396 -1.14 -13.29 1.77
C ALA A 396 -1.67 -12.27 0.76
N GLY A 397 -0.95 -12.06 -0.34
CA GLY A 397 -1.33 -11.22 -1.47
C GLY A 397 -2.13 -12.04 -2.49
N LEU A 398 -3.41 -11.73 -2.61
CA LEU A 398 -4.37 -12.54 -3.38
C LEU A 398 -4.75 -11.89 -4.73
N ASP A 399 -4.33 -10.66 -4.95
CA ASP A 399 -4.46 -9.97 -6.24
C ASP A 399 -3.34 -10.40 -7.23
N GLY A 400 -3.66 -10.39 -8.53
CA GLY A 400 -2.71 -10.69 -9.61
C GLY A 400 -2.24 -12.16 -9.66
N THR A 401 -1.44 -12.50 -10.67
CA THR A 401 -0.89 -13.86 -10.82
C THR A 401 0.40 -14.08 -10.04
N TRP A 402 1.14 -12.98 -9.78
CA TRP A 402 2.54 -12.96 -9.33
C TRP A 402 3.54 -13.52 -10.35
N ASP A 403 3.10 -13.72 -11.59
CA ASP A 403 3.84 -14.26 -12.75
C ASP A 403 3.05 -13.72 -13.96
N ASP A 404 3.20 -12.42 -14.21
CA ASP A 404 2.33 -11.64 -15.11
C ASP A 404 2.70 -11.88 -16.58
N ASP A 405 3.95 -12.25 -16.87
CA ASP A 405 4.42 -12.63 -18.20
C ASP A 405 4.34 -14.14 -18.50
N ALA A 406 3.94 -14.94 -17.50
CA ALA A 406 3.69 -16.37 -17.59
C ALA A 406 4.92 -17.20 -17.97
N ASP A 407 6.09 -16.84 -17.45
CA ASP A 407 7.34 -17.54 -17.67
C ASP A 407 7.72 -18.53 -16.55
N GLY A 408 6.98 -18.46 -15.43
CA GLY A 408 7.09 -19.37 -14.31
C GLY A 408 8.04 -18.93 -13.20
N TYR A 409 8.68 -17.77 -13.34
CA TYR A 409 9.34 -17.05 -12.26
C TYR A 409 8.33 -16.12 -11.59
N TYR A 410 8.37 -16.04 -10.26
CA TYR A 410 7.34 -15.34 -9.51
C TYR A 410 7.88 -14.12 -8.79
N GLY A 411 7.07 -13.06 -8.74
CA GLY A 411 7.35 -11.84 -8.01
C GLY A 411 8.51 -11.06 -8.62
N GLU A 412 8.69 -11.19 -9.93
CA GLU A 412 9.79 -10.56 -10.63
C GLU A 412 9.66 -9.04 -10.64
N GLY A 413 10.78 -8.41 -10.96
CA GLY A 413 10.77 -7.02 -11.40
C GLY A 413 11.91 -6.73 -12.35
N ASP A 414 12.04 -5.47 -12.77
CA ASP A 414 12.97 -5.02 -13.83
C ASP A 414 14.43 -5.47 -13.65
N ALA A 415 14.87 -5.68 -12.42
CA ALA A 415 16.24 -6.10 -12.16
C ALA A 415 16.51 -7.60 -12.45
N THR A 416 15.45 -8.39 -12.66
CA THR A 416 15.46 -9.81 -13.03
C THR A 416 14.82 -10.02 -14.40
N GLY A 417 15.31 -9.37 -15.45
CA GLY A 417 15.21 -9.89 -16.84
C GLY A 417 13.85 -10.18 -17.49
N GLY A 418 12.69 -9.88 -16.87
CA GLY A 418 11.33 -10.10 -17.41
C GLY A 418 10.32 -8.95 -17.17
N GLY A 419 10.59 -8.03 -16.24
CA GLY A 419 9.67 -6.94 -15.87
C GLY A 419 9.58 -5.73 -16.83
N THR A 420 8.61 -4.84 -16.59
CA THR A 420 8.36 -3.60 -17.37
C THR A 420 9.04 -2.34 -16.82
N GLY A 421 9.68 -2.37 -15.65
CA GLY A 421 10.49 -1.23 -15.18
C GLY A 421 10.71 -0.96 -13.68
N GLU A 422 10.37 -1.83 -12.73
CA GLU A 422 10.68 -1.69 -11.29
C GLU A 422 10.70 -3.05 -10.54
N ALA A 423 11.36 -3.15 -9.38
CA ALA A 423 11.44 -4.39 -8.58
C ALA A 423 10.11 -4.69 -7.86
N GLY A 424 9.58 -5.92 -7.99
CA GLY A 424 8.29 -6.31 -7.39
C GLY A 424 7.09 -5.76 -8.15
N GLU A 425 7.17 -5.73 -9.47
CA GLU A 425 6.07 -5.32 -10.34
C GLU A 425 4.96 -6.37 -10.41
N GLU A 426 5.34 -7.65 -10.38
CA GLU A 426 4.37 -8.75 -10.44
C GLU A 426 3.78 -9.11 -9.08
N ALA A 427 4.53 -8.85 -8.00
CA ALA A 427 4.08 -9.09 -6.64
C ALA A 427 3.36 -7.86 -6.06
N ASP A 428 2.14 -8.07 -5.60
CA ASP A 428 1.44 -7.09 -4.76
C ASP A 428 1.84 -7.27 -3.28
N PHE A 429 2.46 -6.24 -2.69
CA PHE A 429 2.89 -6.30 -1.29
C PHE A 429 1.85 -5.77 -0.31
N TYR A 430 0.70 -5.27 -0.77
CA TYR A 430 -0.44 -5.02 0.12
C TYR A 430 -1.22 -6.32 0.34
N ALA A 431 -0.75 -7.15 1.26
CA ALA A 431 -1.44 -8.40 1.60
C ALA A 431 -2.91 -8.20 2.04
N GLU A 432 -3.79 -9.06 1.52
CA GLU A 432 -5.20 -9.19 1.91
C GLU A 432 -5.36 -9.94 3.24
N LEU A 433 -4.44 -10.87 3.53
CA LEU A 433 -4.50 -11.77 4.67
C LEU A 433 -3.29 -11.61 5.59
N TYR A 434 -3.52 -11.75 6.90
CA TYR A 434 -2.45 -11.94 7.88
C TYR A 434 -2.05 -13.41 7.89
N VAL A 435 -0.93 -13.73 7.25
CA VAL A 435 -0.38 -15.10 7.19
C VAL A 435 0.72 -15.26 8.22
N GLY A 436 0.65 -16.36 8.97
CA GLY A 436 1.76 -16.86 9.79
C GLY A 436 2.01 -18.34 9.51
N ARG A 437 3.20 -18.84 9.85
CA ARG A 437 3.55 -20.26 9.73
C ARG A 437 3.91 -20.84 11.09
N ALA A 438 3.41 -22.03 11.37
CA ALA A 438 3.93 -22.92 12.40
C ALA A 438 4.84 -23.95 11.71
N PRO A 439 6.18 -23.74 11.67
CA PRO A 439 7.11 -24.62 10.97
C PRO A 439 7.33 -25.90 11.80
N VAL A 440 6.44 -26.87 11.62
CA VAL A 440 6.41 -28.13 12.38
C VAL A 440 6.22 -29.30 11.44
N SER A 441 6.90 -30.42 11.72
CA SER A 441 6.85 -31.64 10.90
C SER A 441 6.22 -32.82 11.64
N SER A 442 5.79 -32.63 12.89
CA SER A 442 5.25 -33.69 13.74
C SER A 442 4.23 -33.19 14.76
N ALA A 443 3.34 -34.08 15.22
CA ALA A 443 2.33 -33.77 16.24
C ALA A 443 2.96 -33.24 17.54
N ALA A 444 4.12 -33.76 17.95
CA ALA A 444 4.83 -33.28 19.13
C ALA A 444 5.33 -31.84 18.97
N GLN A 445 5.90 -31.50 17.81
CA GLN A 445 6.33 -30.12 17.52
C GLN A 445 5.12 -29.17 17.42
N ALA A 446 4.04 -29.59 16.77
CA ALA A 446 2.78 -28.83 16.69
C ALA A 446 2.20 -28.56 18.08
N ALA A 447 2.12 -29.58 18.94
CA ALA A 447 1.66 -29.43 20.32
C ALA A 447 2.54 -28.44 21.12
N ASN A 448 3.87 -28.52 20.98
CA ASN A 448 4.79 -27.58 21.62
C ASN A 448 4.61 -26.14 21.13
N PHE A 449 4.38 -25.94 19.82
CA PHE A 449 4.10 -24.64 19.25
C PHE A 449 2.80 -24.05 19.82
N ILE A 450 1.71 -24.84 19.80
CA ILE A 450 0.39 -24.42 20.27
C ILE A 450 0.40 -24.13 21.77
N ASN A 451 1.00 -25.01 22.58
CA ASN A 451 1.05 -24.83 24.03
C ASN A 451 1.78 -23.55 24.44
N LYS A 452 2.83 -23.14 23.70
CA LYS A 452 3.50 -21.85 23.94
C LYS A 452 2.59 -20.66 23.65
N ILE A 453 1.84 -20.71 22.54
CA ILE A 453 0.88 -19.66 22.19
C ILE A 453 -0.19 -19.54 23.27
N ILE A 454 -0.82 -20.65 23.65
CA ILE A 454 -1.88 -20.65 24.66
C ILE A 454 -1.32 -20.17 26.00
N ALA A 455 -0.15 -20.66 26.42
CA ALA A 455 0.47 -20.22 27.68
C ALA A 455 0.78 -18.71 27.69
N TYR A 456 1.31 -18.18 26.58
CA TYR A 456 1.60 -16.75 26.45
C TYR A 456 0.33 -15.90 26.50
N GLU A 457 -0.71 -16.30 25.77
CA GLU A 457 -1.96 -15.54 25.70
C GLU A 457 -2.84 -15.69 26.95
N SER A 458 -2.67 -16.77 27.72
CA SER A 458 -3.44 -17.03 28.95
C SER A 458 -2.97 -16.22 30.15
N ASP A 459 -1.74 -15.68 30.13
CA ASP A 459 -1.16 -14.90 31.23
C ASP A 459 -0.64 -13.53 30.77
N PRO A 460 -1.55 -12.58 30.49
CA PRO A 460 -1.17 -11.23 30.06
C PRO A 460 -0.50 -10.40 31.18
N ALA A 461 -0.42 -10.93 32.41
CA ALA A 461 0.22 -10.28 33.55
C ALA A 461 1.57 -10.92 33.92
N ALA A 462 2.07 -11.84 33.09
CA ALA A 462 3.32 -12.53 33.37
C ALA A 462 4.50 -11.54 33.46
N ALA A 463 5.31 -11.68 34.52
CA ALA A 463 6.39 -10.73 34.81
C ALA A 463 7.45 -10.61 33.69
N TYR A 464 7.65 -11.68 32.90
CA TYR A 464 8.61 -11.65 31.79
C TYR A 464 8.18 -10.74 30.64
N LEU A 465 6.91 -10.31 30.57
CA LEU A 465 6.42 -9.40 29.54
C LEU A 465 6.95 -7.96 29.70
N ASP A 466 7.47 -7.60 30.89
CA ASP A 466 8.12 -6.32 31.16
C ASP A 466 9.62 -6.31 30.80
N GLU A 467 10.16 -7.45 30.32
CA GLU A 467 11.57 -7.60 29.98
C GLU A 467 11.75 -7.70 28.45
N GLY A 468 12.76 -7.01 27.92
CA GLY A 468 13.09 -7.04 26.49
C GLY A 468 14.60 -7.16 26.27
N LEU A 469 14.99 -8.07 25.39
CA LEU A 469 16.38 -8.22 24.94
C LEU A 469 16.54 -7.59 23.55
N MET A 470 17.39 -6.56 23.46
CA MET A 470 17.76 -5.93 22.19
C MET A 470 19.21 -6.29 21.88
N LEU A 471 19.43 -7.02 20.80
CA LEU A 471 20.75 -7.37 20.28
C LEU A 471 20.95 -6.70 18.92
N GLY A 472 22.15 -6.19 18.66
CA GLY A 472 22.53 -5.63 17.37
C GLY A 472 23.75 -6.35 16.84
N GLU A 473 23.69 -6.80 15.58
CA GLU A 473 24.83 -7.37 14.89
C GLU A 473 25.84 -6.26 14.55
N GLN A 474 27.13 -6.58 14.63
CA GLN A 474 28.18 -5.71 14.10
C GLN A 474 28.09 -5.73 12.57
N LEU A 475 27.62 -4.64 11.98
CA LEU A 475 27.54 -4.46 10.53
C LEU A 475 28.88 -3.91 10.02
N ASP A 476 29.81 -4.79 9.67
CA ASP A 476 31.09 -4.42 9.04
C ASP A 476 31.30 -5.13 7.69
N SER A 477 32.40 -4.84 7.00
CA SER A 477 32.68 -5.38 5.67
C SER A 477 32.97 -6.89 5.63
N ARG A 478 32.93 -7.58 6.77
CA ARG A 478 33.14 -9.02 6.90
C ARG A 478 31.89 -9.76 7.39
N THR A 479 30.81 -9.05 7.66
CA THR A 479 29.55 -9.65 8.11
C THR A 479 28.83 -10.28 6.92
N TYR A 480 28.95 -11.60 6.79
CA TYR A 480 28.13 -12.40 5.89
C TYR A 480 26.85 -12.77 6.62
N ALA A 481 25.68 -12.39 6.08
CA ALA A 481 24.41 -12.90 6.57
C ALA A 481 24.42 -14.43 6.52
N GLY A 482 24.14 -15.08 7.65
CA GLY A 482 24.36 -16.50 7.84
C GLY A 482 23.56 -17.38 6.87
N TYR A 483 24.24 -18.37 6.29
CA TYR A 483 23.58 -19.54 5.72
C TYR A 483 22.86 -20.28 6.85
N SER A 484 21.54 -20.24 6.85
CA SER A 484 20.75 -21.17 7.66
C SER A 484 20.72 -22.50 6.89
N VAL A 485 21.69 -23.37 7.20
CA VAL A 485 21.71 -24.77 6.72
C VAL A 485 20.85 -25.66 7.59
#